data_AF-A0A4V1CMR4-F1
#
_entry.id   AF-A0A4V1CMR4-F1
#
_cell.length_a   1.000
_cell.length_b   1.000
_cell.length_c   1.000
_cell.angle_alpha   90.00
_cell.angle_beta   90.00
_cell.angle_gamma   90.00
#
_symmetry.space_group_name_H-M   'P 1'
#
loop_
_entity.id
_entity.type
_entity.pdbx_description
1 polymer ?
#
loop_
_entity_poly.entity_id
_entity_poly.type
_entity_poly.pdbx_seq_one_letter_code
_entity_poly.pdbx_strand_id
1 'polypeptide(L)'
;MTRTRAAVPRRAVTALVLLLAVALGLGAGASLALWRDAEAVDARIPLGAVVFGAGAPGEVTYTTSGDQHPDRAVFTFGAAEAAELYNDGKGGTVAIPVQVDSLAQGNRGLAYTVEPAVAGGLFGASTWTLTQVESPAACTASATAESSLTSTPWTAGYSDAVTPTSEYWCLVATWAPVSGEHTDTVTAAGSAVVPGLDAPVEVTGSDTWSATVGEDVDPADEPDHTLTFSFRTFRPGEEEA
;
A
#
# COMPACT_ATOMS: atom_id res chain seq x y z
N MET A 1 63.89 -69.20 48.24
CA MET A 1 62.83 -68.35 47.65
C MET A 1 62.93 -66.97 48.26
N THR A 2 63.54 -66.03 47.54
CA THR A 2 63.47 -64.59 47.86
C THR A 2 63.68 -63.83 46.54
N ARG A 3 62.68 -63.06 46.14
CA ARG A 3 62.68 -62.24 44.92
C ARG A 3 63.47 -60.96 45.16
N THR A 4 64.36 -60.62 44.24
CA THR A 4 64.93 -59.27 44.14
C THR A 4 64.75 -58.78 42.71
N ARG A 5 64.09 -57.62 42.60
CA ARG A 5 63.62 -56.99 41.37
C ARG A 5 64.81 -56.57 40.50
N ALA A 6 64.78 -56.96 39.24
CA ALA A 6 65.71 -56.47 38.23
C ALA A 6 65.45 -54.98 37.97
N ALA A 7 66.49 -54.15 38.15
CA ALA A 7 66.46 -52.75 37.82
C ALA A 7 66.46 -52.59 36.29
N VAL A 8 65.37 -52.06 35.76
CA VAL A 8 65.23 -51.74 34.34
C VAL A 8 66.12 -50.53 34.03
N PRO A 9 67.08 -50.63 33.09
CA PRO A 9 67.84 -49.47 32.66
C PRO A 9 66.91 -48.47 31.95
N ARG A 10 66.85 -47.25 32.49
CA ARG A 10 65.99 -46.12 32.05
C ARG A 10 66.11 -45.72 30.57
N ARG A 11 67.03 -46.32 29.80
CA ARG A 11 67.21 -46.08 28.35
C ARG A 11 66.29 -46.94 27.47
N ALA A 12 65.72 -48.02 28.00
CA ALA A 12 64.83 -48.90 27.24
C ALA A 12 63.37 -48.40 27.20
N VAL A 13 62.94 -47.62 28.20
CA VAL A 13 61.57 -47.12 28.30
C VAL A 13 61.36 -45.88 27.42
N THR A 14 62.38 -45.05 27.23
CA THR A 14 62.33 -43.85 26.38
C THR A 14 62.32 -44.18 24.88
N ALA A 15 62.95 -45.28 24.46
CA ALA A 15 62.95 -45.71 23.06
C ALA A 15 61.59 -46.29 22.59
N LEU A 16 60.84 -46.94 23.48
CA LEU A 16 59.54 -47.53 23.15
C LEU A 16 58.43 -46.48 23.02
N VAL A 17 58.48 -45.39 23.80
CA VAL A 17 57.50 -44.29 23.72
C VAL A 17 57.69 -43.45 22.45
N LEU A 18 58.93 -43.26 21.99
CA LEU A 18 59.24 -42.54 20.74
C LEU A 18 58.83 -43.32 19.48
N LEU A 19 58.89 -44.65 19.50
CA LEU A 19 58.46 -45.49 18.37
C LEU A 19 56.93 -45.61 18.26
N LEU A 20 56.19 -45.59 19.39
CA LEU A 20 54.73 -45.61 19.37
C LEU A 20 54.12 -44.27 18.90
N ALA A 21 54.79 -43.14 19.16
CA ALA A 21 54.36 -41.82 18.69
C ALA A 21 54.51 -41.65 17.16
N VAL A 22 55.50 -42.30 16.55
CA VAL A 22 55.71 -42.30 15.08
C VAL A 22 54.72 -43.23 14.37
N ALA A 23 54.32 -44.34 15.00
CA ALA A 23 53.34 -45.27 14.42
C ALA A 23 51.88 -44.77 14.52
N LEU A 24 51.56 -43.86 15.45
CA LEU A 24 50.22 -43.29 15.63
C LEU A 24 50.00 -41.94 14.93
N GLY A 25 50.96 -41.44 14.13
CA GLY A 25 50.74 -40.26 13.28
C GLY A 25 50.43 -38.97 14.04
N LEU A 26 50.81 -38.87 15.30
CA LEU A 26 50.58 -37.69 16.14
C LEU A 26 51.91 -36.96 16.37
N GLY A 27 52.32 -36.12 15.42
CA GLY A 27 53.38 -35.15 15.71
C GLY A 27 54.32 -34.78 14.56
N ALA A 28 53.78 -34.26 13.46
CA ALA A 28 54.47 -33.26 12.65
C ALA A 28 53.42 -32.52 11.82
N GLY A 29 52.88 -31.43 12.39
CA GLY A 29 52.06 -30.47 11.68
C GLY A 29 50.83 -31.07 11.01
N ALA A 30 49.77 -31.30 11.78
CA ALA A 30 48.45 -31.08 11.22
C ALA A 30 48.39 -29.58 10.87
N SER A 31 48.89 -29.26 9.68
CA SER A 31 48.39 -28.14 8.94
C SER A 31 46.92 -28.47 8.79
N LEU A 32 46.11 -28.05 9.76
CA LEU A 32 44.72 -27.74 9.49
C LEU A 32 44.82 -26.61 8.48
N ALA A 33 45.05 -26.97 7.23
CA ALA A 33 44.65 -26.17 6.11
C ALA A 33 43.14 -26.07 6.31
N LEU A 34 42.72 -25.08 7.09
CA LEU A 34 41.62 -24.27 6.67
C LEU A 34 42.01 -23.85 5.26
N TRP A 35 41.63 -24.69 4.29
CA TRP A 35 41.23 -24.22 2.99
C TRP A 35 40.02 -23.31 3.26
N ARG A 36 40.29 -22.14 3.86
CA ARG A 36 39.62 -20.95 3.43
C ARG A 36 40.13 -20.79 2.02
N ASP A 37 39.43 -21.45 1.12
CA ASP A 37 39.31 -20.97 -0.24
C ASP A 37 38.62 -19.61 -0.09
N ALA A 38 39.42 -18.62 0.29
CA ALA A 38 39.06 -17.24 0.15
C ALA A 38 39.37 -16.95 -1.30
N GLU A 39 38.50 -17.43 -2.18
CA GLU A 39 38.39 -16.82 -3.49
C GLU A 39 38.06 -15.35 -3.22
N ALA A 40 39.06 -14.49 -3.42
CA ALA A 40 38.81 -13.09 -3.65
C ALA A 40 38.10 -13.02 -5.00
N VAL A 41 36.81 -13.34 -5.00
CA VAL A 41 35.97 -13.04 -6.13
C VAL A 41 35.90 -11.52 -6.13
N ASP A 42 36.53 -10.90 -7.12
CA ASP A 42 36.16 -9.56 -7.58
C ASP A 42 34.75 -9.67 -8.21
N ALA A 43 33.78 -10.13 -7.42
CA ALA A 43 32.38 -10.11 -7.75
C ALA A 43 31.99 -8.65 -7.65
N ARG A 44 32.11 -7.95 -8.79
CA ARG A 44 31.32 -6.76 -9.01
C ARG A 44 29.87 -7.24 -9.00
N ILE A 45 29.24 -7.20 -7.83
CA ILE A 45 27.80 -7.35 -7.73
C ILE A 45 27.25 -6.19 -8.56
N PRO A 46 26.64 -6.43 -9.72
CA PRO A 46 25.99 -5.34 -10.44
C PRO A 46 25.01 -4.72 -9.47
N LEU A 47 25.16 -3.43 -9.20
CA LEU A 47 24.18 -2.68 -8.42
C LEU A 47 22.86 -2.82 -9.18
N GLY A 48 21.96 -3.61 -8.64
CA GLY A 48 20.62 -3.77 -9.19
C GLY A 48 19.95 -2.40 -9.31
N ALA A 49 19.14 -2.22 -10.34
CA ALA A 49 18.35 -1.01 -10.51
C ALA A 49 16.95 -1.24 -9.95
N VAL A 50 16.49 -0.30 -9.13
CA VAL A 50 15.10 -0.24 -8.69
C VAL A 50 14.49 1.02 -9.28
N VAL A 51 13.38 0.84 -9.98
CA VAL A 51 12.54 1.95 -10.46
C VAL A 51 11.17 1.74 -9.85
N PHE A 52 10.61 2.80 -9.27
CA PHE A 52 9.26 2.77 -8.76
C PHE A 52 8.62 4.13 -9.02
N GLY A 53 7.39 4.14 -9.50
CA GLY A 53 6.65 5.36 -9.77
C GLY A 53 5.16 5.12 -9.74
N ALA A 54 4.42 6.18 -9.43
CA ALA A 54 2.96 6.19 -9.48
C ALA A 54 2.47 7.48 -10.11
N GLY A 55 1.32 7.45 -10.77
CA GLY A 55 0.74 8.64 -11.39
C GLY A 55 -0.53 8.34 -12.18
N ALA A 56 -1.05 9.36 -12.85
CA ALA A 56 -2.09 9.15 -13.85
C ALA A 56 -1.51 8.30 -15.01
N PRO A 57 -2.34 7.51 -15.72
CA PRO A 57 -1.88 6.74 -16.87
C PRO A 57 -1.18 7.60 -17.92
N GLY A 58 0.08 7.27 -18.23
CA GLY A 58 0.92 8.05 -19.15
C GLY A 58 1.69 9.23 -18.52
N GLU A 59 1.41 9.57 -17.25
CA GLU A 59 2.05 10.66 -16.50
C GLU A 59 2.57 10.16 -15.14
N VAL A 60 3.39 9.11 -15.17
CA VAL A 60 3.97 8.49 -13.96
C VAL A 60 5.12 9.34 -13.43
N THR A 61 5.10 9.62 -12.12
CA THR A 61 6.22 10.24 -11.42
C THR A 61 7.03 9.17 -10.71
N TYR A 62 8.33 9.09 -11.04
CA TYR A 62 9.26 8.12 -10.46
C TYR A 62 9.94 8.67 -9.21
N THR A 63 10.14 7.81 -8.23
CA THR A 63 10.93 8.13 -7.05
C THR A 63 12.41 8.22 -7.41
N THR A 64 13.11 9.16 -6.77
CA THR A 64 14.55 9.35 -6.93
C THR A 64 15.26 9.22 -5.59
N SER A 65 16.54 8.86 -5.60
CA SER A 65 17.33 8.77 -4.37
C SER A 65 17.52 10.11 -3.64
N GLY A 66 17.18 11.23 -4.29
CA GLY A 66 17.21 12.57 -3.70
C GLY A 66 15.92 12.98 -3.00
N ASP A 67 14.85 12.20 -3.14
CA ASP A 67 13.56 12.50 -2.53
C ASP A 67 13.63 12.33 -1.02
N GLN A 68 12.78 13.07 -0.29
CA GLN A 68 12.65 12.91 1.16
C GLN A 68 12.23 11.49 1.56
N HIS A 69 11.45 10.85 0.69
CA HIS A 69 10.93 9.50 0.86
C HIS A 69 11.15 8.69 -0.43
N PRO A 70 12.38 8.20 -0.68
CA PRO A 70 12.70 7.48 -1.91
C PRO A 70 12.03 6.10 -1.99
N ASP A 71 11.44 5.64 -0.89
CA ASP A 71 10.74 4.38 -0.69
C ASP A 71 9.24 4.44 -1.04
N ARG A 72 8.72 5.60 -1.47
CA ARG A 72 7.31 5.75 -1.78
C ARG A 72 7.03 6.73 -2.92
N ALA A 73 6.04 6.40 -3.74
CA ALA A 73 5.46 7.32 -4.73
C ALA A 73 4.11 7.84 -4.23
N VAL A 74 3.75 9.09 -4.57
CA VAL A 74 2.50 9.70 -4.12
C VAL A 74 1.70 10.15 -5.34
N PHE A 75 0.46 9.68 -5.43
CA PHE A 75 -0.52 10.17 -6.39
C PHE A 75 -1.51 11.09 -5.67
N THR A 76 -1.78 12.27 -6.23
CA THR A 76 -2.68 13.27 -5.63
C THR A 76 -3.91 13.45 -6.52
N PHE A 77 -5.08 13.57 -5.90
CA PHE A 77 -6.37 13.85 -6.56
C PHE A 77 -7.19 14.79 -5.67
N GLY A 78 -8.15 15.53 -6.22
CA GLY A 78 -8.86 16.56 -5.45
C GLY A 78 -9.96 17.26 -6.25
N ALA A 79 -9.87 18.58 -6.34
CA ALA A 79 -10.94 19.45 -6.87
C ALA A 79 -11.44 19.07 -8.27
N ALA A 80 -10.56 18.60 -9.17
CA ALA A 80 -10.95 18.21 -10.52
C ALA A 80 -11.86 16.99 -10.51
N GLU A 81 -11.47 15.93 -9.80
CA GLU A 81 -12.24 14.71 -9.68
C GLU A 81 -13.49 14.91 -8.79
N ALA A 82 -13.40 15.81 -7.81
CA ALA A 82 -14.53 16.19 -6.96
C ALA A 82 -15.64 16.92 -7.75
N ALA A 83 -15.28 17.74 -8.75
CA ALA A 83 -16.26 18.37 -9.63
C ALA A 83 -17.06 17.34 -10.43
N GLU A 84 -16.41 16.29 -10.93
CA GLU A 84 -17.08 15.17 -11.61
C GLU A 84 -17.99 14.38 -10.64
N LEU A 85 -17.52 14.16 -9.42
CA LEU A 85 -18.26 13.46 -8.37
C LEU A 85 -19.51 14.25 -7.90
N TYR A 86 -19.40 15.58 -7.81
CA TYR A 86 -20.48 16.48 -7.42
C TYR A 86 -21.61 16.51 -8.45
N ASN A 87 -21.27 16.49 -9.74
CA ASN A 87 -22.21 16.41 -10.87
C ASN A 87 -23.35 17.44 -10.77
N ASP A 88 -22.98 18.72 -10.66
CA ASP A 88 -23.92 19.84 -10.46
C ASP A 88 -24.90 19.64 -9.28
N GLY A 89 -24.41 19.07 -8.18
CA GLY A 89 -25.19 18.84 -6.96
C GLY A 89 -26.15 17.65 -7.03
N LYS A 90 -26.10 16.85 -8.09
CA LYS A 90 -26.93 15.65 -8.25
C LYS A 90 -26.32 14.41 -7.62
N GLY A 91 -25.03 14.45 -7.31
CA GLY A 91 -24.27 13.27 -6.97
C GLY A 91 -23.95 12.41 -8.19
N GLY A 92 -22.96 11.55 -8.00
CA GLY A 92 -22.36 10.80 -9.09
C GLY A 92 -21.37 9.76 -8.59
N THR A 93 -20.74 9.12 -9.57
CA THR A 93 -19.65 8.18 -9.35
C THR A 93 -18.50 8.58 -10.25
N VAL A 94 -17.32 8.75 -9.68
CA VAL A 94 -16.07 9.00 -10.41
C VAL A 94 -15.17 7.77 -10.31
N ALA A 95 -14.42 7.49 -11.37
CA ALA A 95 -13.45 6.41 -11.42
C ALA A 95 -12.09 6.98 -11.85
N ILE A 96 -11.12 6.92 -10.95
CA ILE A 96 -9.81 7.55 -11.09
C ILE A 96 -8.77 6.44 -11.33
N PRO A 97 -8.25 6.31 -12.56
CA PRO A 97 -7.22 5.33 -12.86
C PRO A 97 -5.86 5.81 -12.35
N VAL A 98 -5.07 4.88 -11.80
CA VAL A 98 -3.70 5.13 -11.36
C VAL A 98 -2.80 4.07 -11.95
N GLN A 99 -1.69 4.48 -12.53
CA GLN A 99 -0.65 3.61 -13.05
C GLN A 99 0.51 3.55 -12.04
N VAL A 100 0.98 2.34 -11.77
CA VAL A 100 2.18 2.07 -10.97
C VAL A 100 3.20 1.38 -11.87
N ASP A 101 4.36 1.99 -12.02
CA ASP A 101 5.48 1.39 -12.75
C ASP A 101 6.52 0.89 -11.76
N SER A 102 6.98 -0.34 -11.97
CA SER A 102 8.01 -0.94 -11.10
C SER A 102 9.07 -1.71 -11.90
N LEU A 103 10.30 -1.66 -11.41
CA LEU A 103 11.43 -2.47 -11.88
C LEU A 103 12.27 -2.90 -10.68
N ALA A 104 12.64 -4.18 -10.62
CA ALA A 104 13.50 -4.74 -9.57
C ALA A 104 14.68 -5.52 -10.16
N GLN A 105 15.44 -4.90 -11.07
CA GLN A 105 16.56 -5.55 -11.76
C GLN A 105 17.65 -5.93 -10.74
N GLY A 106 18.10 -7.18 -10.76
CA GLY A 106 19.14 -7.67 -9.84
C GLY A 106 18.72 -7.79 -8.38
N ASN A 107 17.45 -7.57 -8.05
CA ASN A 107 16.86 -7.79 -6.73
C ASN A 107 16.09 -9.11 -6.71
N ARG A 108 15.77 -9.63 -5.51
CA ARG A 108 14.92 -10.83 -5.35
C ARG A 108 13.45 -10.45 -5.17
N GLY A 109 12.98 -9.51 -5.96
CA GLY A 109 11.58 -9.09 -5.93
C GLY A 109 11.33 -7.72 -5.30
N LEU A 110 10.07 -7.29 -5.44
CA LEU A 110 9.55 -6.01 -5.02
C LEU A 110 8.06 -6.19 -4.69
N ALA A 111 7.68 -5.72 -3.51
CA ALA A 111 6.30 -5.62 -3.08
C ALA A 111 6.00 -4.18 -2.66
N TYR A 112 4.77 -3.74 -2.83
CA TYR A 112 4.32 -2.44 -2.36
C TYR A 112 2.94 -2.51 -1.72
N THR A 113 2.67 -1.51 -0.88
CA THR A 113 1.38 -1.26 -0.24
C THR A 113 0.85 0.10 -0.66
N VAL A 114 -0.47 0.20 -0.84
CA VAL A 114 -1.17 1.44 -1.15
C VAL A 114 -1.90 1.93 0.09
N GLU A 115 -1.60 3.15 0.52
CA GLU A 115 -2.19 3.80 1.68
C GLU A 115 -2.98 5.03 1.24
N PRO A 116 -4.33 4.93 1.17
CA PRO A 116 -5.18 6.06 0.87
C PRO A 116 -5.28 7.01 2.08
N ALA A 117 -5.09 8.30 1.83
CA ALA A 117 -5.35 9.37 2.79
C ALA A 117 -6.38 10.32 2.20
N VAL A 118 -7.65 10.07 2.56
CA VAL A 118 -8.81 10.88 2.19
C VAL A 118 -9.31 11.58 3.44
N ALA A 119 -9.44 12.91 3.40
CA ALA A 119 -9.78 13.71 4.57
C ALA A 119 -10.80 14.79 4.23
N GLY A 120 -11.99 14.71 4.84
CA GLY A 120 -13.06 15.70 4.63
C GLY A 120 -13.53 15.79 3.17
N GLY A 121 -14.26 16.85 2.84
CA GLY A 121 -14.72 17.11 1.48
C GLY A 121 -15.76 16.11 0.96
N LEU A 122 -16.04 16.20 -0.34
CA LEU A 122 -16.89 15.28 -1.10
C LEU A 122 -16.35 13.86 -1.02
N PHE A 123 -15.05 13.64 -1.21
CA PHE A 123 -14.47 12.29 -1.14
C PHE A 123 -14.53 11.70 0.27
N GLY A 124 -14.38 12.52 1.32
CA GLY A 124 -14.54 12.07 2.70
C GLY A 124 -15.99 11.77 3.09
N ALA A 125 -16.96 12.42 2.43
CA ALA A 125 -18.39 12.12 2.55
C ALA A 125 -18.85 10.98 1.62
N SER A 126 -17.98 10.49 0.74
CA SER A 126 -18.29 9.46 -0.26
C SER A 126 -18.02 8.05 0.24
N THR A 127 -18.68 7.08 -0.40
CA THR A 127 -18.22 5.69 -0.34
C THR A 127 -17.22 5.46 -1.46
N TRP A 128 -16.05 4.92 -1.16
CA TRP A 128 -15.03 4.65 -2.15
C TRP A 128 -14.43 3.24 -2.01
N THR A 129 -13.91 2.73 -3.12
CA THR A 129 -13.21 1.46 -3.21
C THR A 129 -11.96 1.65 -4.07
N LEU A 130 -10.87 1.02 -3.66
CA LEU A 130 -9.63 0.96 -4.42
C LEU A 130 -9.38 -0.49 -4.82
N THR A 131 -9.26 -0.75 -6.11
CA THR A 131 -9.09 -2.09 -6.66
C THR A 131 -8.04 -2.12 -7.74
N GLN A 132 -7.36 -3.25 -7.89
CA GLN A 132 -6.44 -3.45 -9.00
C GLN A 132 -7.22 -3.83 -10.27
N VAL A 133 -6.81 -3.29 -11.41
CA VAL A 133 -7.45 -3.52 -12.72
C VAL A 133 -6.42 -3.88 -13.79
N GLU A 134 -6.86 -4.57 -14.85
CA GLU A 134 -5.95 -5.06 -15.90
C GLU A 134 -5.41 -3.93 -16.80
N SER A 135 -6.13 -2.81 -16.90
CA SER A 135 -5.75 -1.67 -17.74
C SER A 135 -6.44 -0.38 -17.27
N PRO A 136 -5.96 0.81 -17.68
CA PRO A 136 -6.63 2.07 -17.40
C PRO A 136 -8.08 2.09 -17.89
N ALA A 137 -8.34 1.50 -19.06
CA ALA A 137 -9.67 1.45 -19.65
C ALA A 137 -10.66 0.56 -18.87
N ALA A 138 -10.15 -0.36 -18.05
CA ALA A 138 -10.97 -1.17 -17.16
C ALA A 138 -11.40 -0.40 -15.89
N CYS A 139 -10.78 0.76 -15.60
CA CYS A 139 -11.21 1.62 -14.53
C CYS A 139 -12.48 2.37 -14.92
N THR A 140 -13.61 1.89 -14.42
CA THR A 140 -14.94 2.44 -14.71
C THR A 140 -15.71 2.57 -13.40
N ALA A 141 -16.79 3.36 -13.41
CA ALA A 141 -17.68 3.53 -12.25
C ALA A 141 -18.28 2.21 -11.72
N SER A 142 -18.26 1.13 -12.52
CA SER A 142 -18.75 -0.20 -12.13
C SER A 142 -17.61 -1.20 -11.88
N ALA A 143 -16.36 -0.75 -11.78
CA ALA A 143 -15.23 -1.62 -11.52
C ALA A 143 -15.37 -2.28 -10.13
N THR A 144 -15.67 -3.57 -10.13
CA THR A 144 -15.73 -4.40 -8.93
C THR A 144 -14.64 -5.44 -9.02
N ALA A 145 -13.64 -5.33 -8.15
CA ALA A 145 -12.64 -6.38 -7.93
C ALA A 145 -12.43 -6.56 -6.44
N GLU A 146 -11.69 -7.60 -6.06
CA GLU A 146 -11.29 -7.77 -4.67
C GLU A 146 -10.37 -6.60 -4.28
N SER A 147 -10.74 -5.89 -3.22
CA SER A 147 -9.93 -4.79 -2.71
C SER A 147 -8.69 -5.37 -2.05
N SER A 148 -7.57 -5.34 -2.75
CA SER A 148 -6.25 -5.49 -2.15
C SER A 148 -5.65 -4.09 -1.96
N LEU A 149 -4.81 -3.92 -0.95
CA LEU A 149 -3.95 -2.74 -0.82
C LEU A 149 -2.48 -3.11 -0.99
N THR A 150 -2.18 -4.33 -1.44
CA THR A 150 -0.81 -4.80 -1.65
C THR A 150 -0.66 -5.44 -3.04
N SER A 151 0.53 -5.31 -3.62
CA SER A 151 0.93 -6.08 -4.81
C SER A 151 2.40 -6.49 -4.74
N THR A 152 2.72 -7.60 -5.39
CA THR A 152 4.08 -8.15 -5.53
C THR A 152 4.38 -8.39 -7.02
N PRO A 153 4.59 -7.34 -7.82
CA PRO A 153 4.85 -7.46 -9.27
C PRO A 153 6.12 -8.23 -9.60
N TRP A 154 7.11 -8.18 -8.71
CA TRP A 154 8.36 -8.91 -8.86
C TRP A 154 8.46 -9.92 -7.72
N THR A 155 8.31 -11.21 -8.04
CA THR A 155 8.44 -12.31 -7.07
C THR A 155 9.90 -12.56 -6.69
N ALA A 156 10.13 -13.48 -5.74
CA ALA A 156 11.45 -13.81 -5.18
C ALA A 156 12.53 -14.29 -6.18
N GLY A 157 12.17 -14.47 -7.45
CA GLY A 157 13.08 -14.85 -8.52
C GLY A 157 14.07 -13.73 -8.87
N TYR A 158 15.23 -14.14 -9.39
CA TYR A 158 16.13 -13.18 -10.03
C TYR A 158 15.48 -12.64 -11.30
N SER A 159 15.53 -11.31 -11.48
CA SER A 159 15.07 -10.63 -12.68
C SER A 159 16.24 -9.89 -13.36
N ASP A 160 16.44 -10.17 -14.65
CA ASP A 160 17.29 -9.41 -15.56
C ASP A 160 16.51 -8.42 -16.44
N ALA A 161 15.23 -8.19 -16.13
CA ALA A 161 14.40 -7.24 -16.85
C ALA A 161 15.04 -5.85 -16.88
N VAL A 162 14.91 -5.19 -18.03
CA VAL A 162 15.42 -3.83 -18.27
C VAL A 162 14.29 -2.83 -18.55
N THR A 163 13.05 -3.31 -18.60
CA THR A 163 11.84 -2.53 -18.83
C THR A 163 10.96 -2.60 -17.58
N PRO A 164 10.47 -1.47 -17.06
CA PRO A 164 9.46 -1.48 -16.00
C PRO A 164 8.21 -2.24 -16.42
N THR A 165 7.56 -2.87 -15.45
CA THR A 165 6.21 -3.44 -15.58
C THR A 165 5.22 -2.42 -15.03
N SER A 166 4.09 -2.26 -15.71
CA SER A 166 2.99 -1.39 -15.28
C SER A 166 1.85 -2.21 -14.71
N GLU A 167 1.38 -1.81 -13.54
CA GLU A 167 0.13 -2.26 -12.92
C GLU A 167 -0.84 -1.09 -12.82
N TYR A 168 -2.14 -1.37 -12.78
CA TYR A 168 -3.16 -0.33 -12.75
C TYR A 168 -4.09 -0.51 -11.57
N TRP A 169 -4.45 0.61 -10.94
CA TRP A 169 -5.41 0.70 -9.86
C TRP A 169 -6.58 1.58 -10.30
N CYS A 170 -7.75 1.32 -9.73
CA CYS A 170 -8.94 2.10 -9.94
C CYS A 170 -9.52 2.51 -8.59
N LEU A 171 -9.51 3.81 -8.33
CA LEU A 171 -10.23 4.40 -7.20
C LEU A 171 -11.62 4.80 -7.69
N VAL A 172 -12.65 4.10 -7.22
CA VAL A 172 -14.05 4.45 -7.52
C VAL A 172 -14.64 5.12 -6.30
N ALA A 173 -15.17 6.33 -6.43
CA ALA A 173 -15.87 7.05 -5.38
C ALA A 173 -17.29 7.36 -5.82
N THR A 174 -18.26 7.18 -4.91
CA THR A 174 -19.68 7.49 -5.13
C THR A 174 -20.18 8.40 -4.03
N TRP A 175 -20.78 9.51 -4.45
CA TRP A 175 -21.38 10.52 -3.58
C TRP A 175 -22.84 10.71 -3.95
N ALA A 176 -23.68 10.90 -2.93
CA ALA A 176 -25.08 11.26 -3.11
C ALA A 176 -25.38 12.48 -2.22
N PRO A 177 -26.02 13.53 -2.77
CA PRO A 177 -26.36 14.70 -1.99
C PRO A 177 -27.35 14.35 -0.88
N VAL A 178 -27.10 14.88 0.31
CA VAL A 178 -28.12 14.87 1.37
C VAL A 178 -29.06 16.05 1.11
N SER A 179 -30.30 15.74 0.72
CA SER A 179 -31.36 16.73 0.55
C SER A 179 -32.61 16.33 1.32
N GLY A 180 -33.29 17.30 1.93
CA GLY A 180 -34.58 17.11 2.60
C GLY A 180 -35.51 18.28 2.33
N GLU A 181 -36.80 18.00 2.25
CA GLU A 181 -37.84 19.02 2.18
C GLU A 181 -38.72 18.93 3.41
N HIS A 182 -39.00 20.07 4.02
CA HIS A 182 -39.95 20.20 5.12
C HIS A 182 -41.05 21.16 4.71
N THR A 183 -42.31 20.78 4.94
CA THR A 183 -43.47 21.62 4.65
C THR A 183 -44.36 21.64 5.87
N ASP A 184 -44.62 22.84 6.38
CA ASP A 184 -45.56 23.06 7.47
C ASP A 184 -46.76 23.86 6.97
N THR A 185 -47.96 23.42 7.36
CA THR A 185 -49.20 24.13 7.09
C THR A 185 -49.87 24.49 8.39
N VAL A 186 -50.05 25.79 8.62
CA VAL A 186 -50.80 26.32 9.76
C VAL A 186 -52.22 26.60 9.30
N THR A 187 -53.20 25.96 9.94
CA THR A 187 -54.62 26.26 9.72
C THR A 187 -55.18 26.99 10.92
N ALA A 188 -55.72 28.18 10.70
CA ALA A 188 -56.49 28.93 11.68
C ALA A 188 -57.99 28.82 11.34
N ALA A 189 -58.78 28.43 12.33
CA ALA A 189 -60.24 28.45 12.24
C ALA A 189 -60.79 29.47 13.24
N GLY A 190 -61.83 30.20 12.83
CA GLY A 190 -62.57 31.12 13.67
C GLY A 190 -64.02 31.18 13.23
N SER A 191 -64.87 31.76 14.07
CA SER A 191 -66.28 31.95 13.73
C SER A 191 -66.65 33.43 13.79
N ALA A 192 -67.47 33.87 12.85
CA ALA A 192 -67.91 35.25 12.73
C ALA A 192 -69.44 35.31 12.79
N VAL A 193 -69.97 36.19 13.63
CA VAL A 193 -71.41 36.49 13.67
C VAL A 193 -71.71 37.53 12.61
N VAL A 194 -72.48 37.13 11.59
CA VAL A 194 -72.86 38.01 10.47
C VAL A 194 -74.30 38.47 10.68
N PRO A 195 -74.57 39.79 10.69
CA PRO A 195 -75.93 40.31 10.83
C PRO A 195 -76.87 39.77 9.74
N GLY A 196 -78.01 39.21 10.14
CA GLY A 196 -79.01 38.65 9.23
C GLY A 196 -78.89 37.14 8.99
N LEU A 197 -77.94 36.45 9.64
CA LEU A 197 -77.86 35.00 9.69
C LEU A 197 -78.10 34.49 11.11
N ASP A 198 -78.91 33.45 11.25
CA ASP A 198 -79.30 32.87 12.54
C ASP A 198 -78.20 32.01 13.20
N ALA A 199 -77.11 31.72 12.49
CA ALA A 199 -75.98 30.94 12.98
C ALA A 199 -74.63 31.62 12.64
N PRO A 200 -73.59 31.48 13.50
CA PRO A 200 -72.24 31.93 13.20
C PRO A 200 -71.72 31.28 11.91
N VAL A 201 -70.94 32.03 11.13
CA VAL A 201 -70.25 31.54 9.94
C VAL A 201 -68.84 31.15 10.34
N GLU A 202 -68.48 29.88 10.11
CA GLU A 202 -67.10 29.42 10.27
C GLU A 202 -66.22 29.96 9.14
N VAL A 203 -65.08 30.52 9.49
CA VAL A 203 -64.05 30.98 8.58
C VAL A 203 -62.76 30.22 8.87
N THR A 204 -62.14 29.69 7.83
CA THR A 204 -60.84 29.04 7.91
C THR A 204 -59.86 29.76 7.00
N GLY A 205 -58.65 29.94 7.50
CA GLY A 205 -57.50 30.41 6.74
C GLY A 205 -56.36 29.43 6.94
N SER A 206 -55.63 29.12 5.88
CA SER A 206 -54.41 28.32 5.97
C SER A 206 -53.26 29.09 5.36
N ASP A 207 -52.09 28.95 5.99
CA ASP A 207 -50.82 29.40 5.45
C ASP A 207 -49.85 28.22 5.41
N THR A 208 -49.06 28.13 4.35
CA THR A 208 -48.13 27.03 4.13
C THR A 208 -46.76 27.61 3.83
N TRP A 209 -45.75 27.11 4.53
CA TRP A 209 -44.36 27.39 4.20
C TRP A 209 -43.60 26.09 3.98
N SER A 210 -42.60 26.14 3.11
CA SER A 210 -41.69 25.05 2.83
C SER A 210 -40.25 25.50 3.02
N ALA A 211 -39.40 24.57 3.46
CA ALA A 211 -37.95 24.73 3.50
C ALA A 211 -37.29 23.53 2.84
N THR A 212 -36.26 23.81 2.04
CA THR A 212 -35.36 22.79 1.48
C THR A 212 -34.05 22.87 2.25
N VAL A 213 -33.59 21.73 2.76
CA VAL A 213 -32.29 21.55 3.38
C VAL A 213 -31.41 20.82 2.38
N GLY A 214 -30.23 21.37 2.11
CA GLY A 214 -29.21 20.75 1.27
C GLY A 214 -27.83 21.00 1.85
N GLU A 215 -26.87 20.19 1.46
CA GLU A 215 -25.46 20.43 1.77
C GLU A 215 -24.93 21.52 0.81
N ASP A 216 -24.34 22.56 1.39
CA ASP A 216 -23.59 23.57 0.64
C ASP A 216 -22.15 23.06 0.49
N VAL A 217 -21.86 22.51 -0.68
CA VAL A 217 -20.56 21.91 -1.00
C VAL A 217 -20.03 22.53 -2.29
N ASP A 218 -18.86 23.13 -2.22
CA ASP A 218 -18.15 23.64 -3.40
C ASP A 218 -17.02 22.65 -3.75
N PRO A 219 -17.09 21.95 -4.90
CA PRO A 219 -16.01 21.04 -5.32
C PRO A 219 -14.68 21.76 -5.56
N ALA A 220 -14.67 23.08 -5.76
CA ALA A 220 -13.43 23.85 -5.88
C ALA A 220 -12.68 23.99 -4.54
N ASP A 221 -13.38 23.83 -3.42
CA ASP A 221 -12.81 23.85 -2.07
C ASP A 221 -12.39 22.45 -1.58
N GLU A 222 -12.46 21.43 -2.44
CA GLU A 222 -12.04 20.07 -2.09
C GLU A 222 -10.55 20.05 -1.71
N PRO A 223 -10.16 19.51 -0.54
CA PRO A 223 -8.77 19.36 -0.19
C PRO A 223 -8.09 18.29 -1.05
N ASP A 224 -6.78 18.44 -1.25
CA ASP A 224 -5.99 17.40 -1.89
C ASP A 224 -6.01 16.10 -1.06
N HIS A 225 -6.24 14.99 -1.75
CA HIS A 225 -6.16 13.63 -1.22
C HIS A 225 -5.01 12.90 -1.86
N THR A 226 -4.49 11.88 -1.17
CA THR A 226 -3.30 11.17 -1.65
C THR A 226 -3.46 9.67 -1.58
N LEU A 227 -2.93 8.97 -2.57
CA LEU A 227 -2.60 7.55 -2.50
C LEU A 227 -1.09 7.42 -2.39
N THR A 228 -0.61 6.88 -1.28
CA THR A 228 0.82 6.64 -1.06
C THR A 228 1.17 5.19 -1.37
N PHE A 229 2.07 4.99 -2.32
CA PHE A 229 2.55 3.68 -2.74
C PHE A 229 3.93 3.43 -2.14
N SER A 230 3.98 2.71 -1.02
CA SER A 230 5.21 2.40 -0.30
C SER A 230 5.76 1.05 -0.75
N PHE A 231 6.98 1.00 -1.27
CA PHE A 231 7.58 -0.23 -1.80
C PHE A 231 8.77 -0.71 -0.97
N ARG A 232 9.03 -2.00 -1.05
CA ARG A 232 10.23 -2.65 -0.51
C ARG A 232 10.77 -3.65 -1.52
N THR A 233 12.09 -3.77 -1.56
CA THR A 233 12.77 -4.83 -2.32
C THR A 233 13.29 -5.90 -1.37
N PHE A 234 13.25 -7.16 -1.78
CA PHE A 234 13.79 -8.25 -0.97
C PHE A 234 15.28 -8.43 -1.26
N ARG A 235 16.10 -8.51 -0.20
CA ARG A 235 17.52 -8.85 -0.35
C ARG A 235 17.69 -10.36 -0.55
N PRO A 236 18.81 -10.81 -1.15
CA PRO A 236 19.16 -12.21 -1.14
C PRO A 236 19.17 -12.81 0.28
N GLY A 237 18.22 -13.71 0.56
CA GLY A 237 18.08 -14.39 1.86
C GLY A 237 16.87 -13.96 2.71
N GLU A 238 16.10 -12.96 2.26
CA GLU A 238 14.82 -12.58 2.86
C GLU A 238 13.69 -13.12 1.96
N GLU A 239 12.78 -13.91 2.53
CA GLU A 239 11.54 -14.37 1.86
C GLU A 239 10.33 -13.64 2.47
N GLU A 240 9.30 -13.44 1.65
CA GLU A 240 8.02 -12.94 2.11
C GLU A 240 7.40 -14.00 3.06
N ALA A 241 7.08 -13.58 4.29
CA ALA A 241 6.47 -14.44 5.31
C ALA A 241 4.96 -14.57 5.08
#